data_AF-A0A913I2E7-F1
#
_entry.id   AF-A0A913I2E7-F1
#
_cell.length_a   1.000
_cell.length_b   1.000
_cell.length_c   1.000
_cell.angle_alpha   90.00
_cell.angle_beta   90.00
_cell.angle_gamma   90.00
#
_symmetry.space_group_name_H-M   'P 1'
#
loop_
_entity.id
_entity.type
_entity.pdbx_description
1 polymer ?
#
loop_
_entity_poly.entity_id
_entity_poly.type
_entity_poly.pdbx_seq_one_letter_code
_entity_poly.pdbx_strand_id
1 'polypeptide(L)'
;MLKKVFRNAFGVARIQYRTLCSDNGPKLKDKDIIGDELAEALDNVVDDISKNDPVEKKKTRSSILSKLIESTKESFDTATGHETVELLYDREVASLLEDMPVKPEEKGLNRFFEIRQDSRATAALRKEIFYRAFQSGKSEEEARLIAEESVSRAEEKLRQRREAKLKGAEEEREFIEKTKQEKEEKEGEFFQMAYEWMEKNLYSEQSAGDLSSNLPDVVEVDPSVLNIFGKPSKQLDVFKDAKSYKVNSLDFWNKWDLRKAEIINQGMGPRNIIEQHIEWTKQKKLWPYPINNEYELGEESNVGFYDHIFLQRHLSKYNLPKTGPIAHFMELVCVGLSKNSYMTAAKKREHLDWFGKFFDSKRQETIKRLHEKEQEAAANSV
;
A
#
# COMPACT_ATOMS: atom_id res chain seq x y z
N MET A 1 -35.24 8.74 21.76
CA MET A 1 -34.26 9.81 22.05
C MET A 1 -32.80 9.36 21.88
N LEU A 2 -32.35 8.19 22.35
CA LEU A 2 -30.95 7.73 22.20
C LEU A 2 -30.45 7.57 20.74
N LYS A 3 -31.32 7.25 19.77
CA LYS A 3 -30.91 7.13 18.35
C LYS A 3 -30.61 8.46 17.64
N LYS A 4 -31.14 9.58 18.14
CA LYS A 4 -30.72 10.91 17.66
C LYS A 4 -29.33 11.27 18.19
N VAL A 5 -28.99 10.81 19.40
CA VAL A 5 -27.66 11.01 20.01
C VAL A 5 -26.58 10.19 19.29
N PHE A 6 -26.87 8.94 18.90
CA PHE A 6 -25.91 8.11 18.17
C PHE A 6 -25.63 8.56 16.73
N ARG A 7 -26.60 9.17 16.03
CA ARG A 7 -26.33 9.74 14.69
C ARG A 7 -25.39 10.94 14.74
N ASN A 8 -25.48 11.74 15.80
CA ASN A 8 -24.59 12.87 15.98
C ASN A 8 -23.17 12.41 16.38
N ALA A 9 -23.04 11.39 17.22
CA ALA A 9 -21.73 10.86 17.61
C ALA A 9 -20.98 10.19 16.43
N PHE A 10 -21.67 9.38 15.62
CA PHE A 10 -21.06 8.73 14.45
C PHE A 10 -20.82 9.70 13.28
N GLY A 11 -21.60 10.77 13.16
CA GLY A 11 -21.36 11.83 12.18
C GLY A 11 -20.07 12.60 12.47
N VAL A 12 -19.82 12.92 13.73
CA VAL A 12 -18.62 13.65 14.17
C VAL A 12 -17.35 12.82 13.99
N ALA A 13 -17.38 11.52 14.32
CA ALA A 13 -16.22 10.65 14.14
C ALA A 13 -15.81 10.50 12.66
N ARG A 14 -16.79 10.45 11.73
CA ARG A 14 -16.51 10.27 10.30
C ARG A 14 -15.83 11.48 9.66
N ILE A 15 -16.01 12.68 10.24
CA ILE A 15 -15.36 13.92 9.79
C ILE A 15 -13.87 13.91 10.21
N GLN A 16 -13.57 13.38 11.40
CA GLN A 16 -12.20 13.37 11.95
C GLN A 16 -11.24 12.44 11.19
N TYR A 17 -11.72 11.35 10.58
CA TYR A 17 -10.85 10.45 9.81
C TYR A 17 -10.41 11.03 8.45
N ARG A 18 -11.08 12.07 7.93
CA ARG A 18 -10.73 12.64 6.62
C ARG A 18 -9.51 13.56 6.66
N THR A 19 -9.14 14.06 7.82
CA THR A 19 -8.17 15.18 7.94
C THR A 19 -6.73 14.73 8.14
N LEU A 20 -6.51 13.53 8.67
CA LEU A 20 -5.16 13.07 9.05
C LEU A 20 -4.48 12.17 8.01
N CYS A 21 -5.23 11.64 7.02
CA CYS A 21 -4.70 10.74 5.98
C CYS A 21 -4.77 11.31 4.55
N SER A 22 -5.01 12.62 4.38
CA SER A 22 -5.04 13.21 3.04
C SER A 22 -3.65 13.65 2.59
N ASP A 23 -3.21 13.16 1.42
CA ASP A 23 -1.98 13.56 0.71
C ASP A 23 -1.84 15.08 0.44
N ASN A 24 -2.85 15.88 0.76
CA ASN A 24 -2.90 17.32 0.51
C ASN A 24 -2.52 18.18 1.73
N GLY A 25 -1.54 17.74 2.54
CA GLY A 25 -1.14 18.36 3.82
C GLY A 25 -1.01 19.90 3.87
N PRO A 26 -0.61 20.63 2.82
CA PRO A 26 -0.54 22.10 2.84
C PRO A 26 -1.74 22.83 2.20
N LYS A 27 -2.77 22.14 1.69
CA LYS A 27 -3.92 22.75 0.97
C LYS A 27 -5.30 22.50 1.58
N LEU A 28 -5.37 22.00 2.82
CA LEU A 28 -6.64 21.76 3.51
C LEU A 28 -7.35 23.09 3.82
N LYS A 29 -8.64 23.19 3.47
CA LYS A 29 -9.48 24.35 3.81
C LYS A 29 -9.94 24.24 5.27
N ASP A 30 -10.23 25.37 5.93
CA ASP A 30 -10.76 25.40 7.31
C ASP A 30 -11.96 24.45 7.50
N LYS A 31 -12.82 24.36 6.48
CA LYS A 31 -13.99 23.48 6.42
C LYS A 31 -13.64 21.99 6.41
N ASP A 32 -12.51 21.63 5.80
CA ASP A 32 -12.04 20.25 5.78
C ASP A 32 -11.56 19.81 7.17
N ILE A 33 -10.94 20.72 7.93
CA ILE A 33 -10.36 20.44 9.26
C ILE A 33 -11.44 20.32 10.34
N ILE A 34 -12.41 21.25 10.33
CA ILE A 34 -13.38 21.43 11.43
C ILE A 34 -14.76 20.85 11.08
N GLY A 35 -15.05 20.63 9.79
CA GLY A 35 -16.37 20.28 9.28
C GLY A 35 -17.21 21.52 8.97
N ASP A 36 -18.16 21.36 8.04
CA ASP A 36 -18.99 22.47 7.55
C ASP A 36 -19.86 23.11 8.65
N GLU A 37 -20.45 22.31 9.53
CA GLU A 37 -21.36 22.80 10.60
C GLU A 37 -20.63 23.69 11.61
N LEU A 38 -19.44 23.29 12.05
CA LEU A 38 -18.63 24.06 12.99
C LEU A 38 -18.00 25.28 12.33
N ALA A 39 -17.67 25.21 11.03
CA ALA A 39 -17.20 26.37 10.28
C ALA A 39 -18.31 27.43 10.15
N GLU A 40 -19.55 27.03 9.89
CA GLU A 40 -20.71 27.93 9.87
C GLU A 40 -21.00 28.51 11.27
N ALA A 41 -20.90 27.70 12.32
CA ALA A 41 -21.02 28.19 13.70
C ALA A 41 -19.90 29.18 14.07
N LEU A 42 -18.66 28.93 13.64
CA LEU A 42 -17.54 29.85 13.83
C LEU A 42 -17.79 31.19 13.16
N ASP A 43 -18.24 31.18 11.91
CA ASP A 43 -18.52 32.40 11.16
C ASP A 43 -19.67 33.20 11.83
N ASN A 44 -20.74 32.54 12.30
CA ASN A 44 -21.82 33.18 13.08
C ASN A 44 -21.33 33.82 14.39
N VAL A 45 -20.49 33.12 15.16
CA VAL A 45 -19.93 33.63 16.43
C VAL A 45 -18.99 34.82 16.17
N VAL A 46 -18.20 34.76 15.10
CA VAL A 46 -17.32 35.87 14.69
C VAL A 46 -18.15 37.09 14.28
N ASP A 47 -19.26 36.89 13.58
CA ASP A 47 -20.17 37.96 13.20
C ASP A 47 -20.86 38.62 14.40
N ASP A 48 -21.21 37.85 15.43
CA ASP A 48 -21.80 38.36 16.68
C ASP A 48 -20.79 39.16 17.54
N ILE A 49 -19.55 38.69 17.64
CA ILE A 49 -18.51 39.31 18.48
C ILE A 49 -17.98 40.60 17.83
N SER A 50 -17.70 40.55 16.53
CA SER A 50 -17.05 41.65 15.82
C SER A 50 -18.06 42.40 14.94
N LYS A 51 -18.84 43.29 15.58
CA LYS A 51 -19.83 44.17 14.95
C LYS A 51 -19.16 45.21 14.02
N ASN A 52 -18.95 44.79 12.77
CA ASN A 52 -18.59 45.59 11.57
C ASN A 52 -17.11 45.86 11.26
N ASP A 53 -16.14 45.49 12.11
CA ASP A 53 -14.72 45.66 11.76
C ASP A 53 -14.11 44.43 11.07
N PRO A 54 -13.74 44.51 9.77
CA PRO A 54 -13.27 43.35 9.01
C PRO A 54 -11.91 42.80 9.48
N VAL A 55 -11.07 43.67 10.07
CA VAL A 55 -9.75 43.28 10.60
C VAL A 55 -9.91 42.49 11.90
N GLU A 56 -10.79 42.95 12.78
CA GLU A 56 -11.09 42.23 14.04
C GLU A 56 -11.75 40.89 13.74
N LYS A 57 -12.72 40.83 12.82
CA LYS A 57 -13.34 39.57 12.36
C LYS A 57 -12.31 38.52 11.96
N LYS A 58 -11.28 38.90 11.18
CA LYS A 58 -10.23 37.96 10.76
C LYS A 58 -9.36 37.50 11.94
N LYS A 59 -9.01 38.39 12.86
CA LYS A 59 -8.21 38.05 14.04
C LYS A 59 -8.96 37.15 15.01
N THR A 60 -10.21 37.48 15.31
CA THR A 60 -11.09 36.68 16.18
C THR A 60 -11.32 35.30 15.56
N ARG A 61 -11.65 35.23 14.26
CA ARG A 61 -11.81 33.97 13.52
C ARG A 61 -10.55 33.11 13.60
N SER A 62 -9.38 33.67 13.30
CA SER A 62 -8.11 32.92 13.34
C SER A 62 -7.77 32.44 14.76
N SER A 63 -8.05 33.24 15.79
CA SER A 63 -7.78 32.87 17.19
C SER A 63 -8.73 31.80 17.71
N ILE A 64 -10.00 31.83 17.31
CA ILE A 64 -10.97 30.80 17.69
C ILE A 64 -10.65 29.51 16.93
N LEU A 65 -10.35 29.60 15.63
CA LEU A 65 -9.93 28.47 14.81
C LEU A 65 -8.71 27.75 15.40
N SER A 66 -7.67 28.48 15.81
CA SER A 66 -6.47 27.88 16.40
C SER A 66 -6.77 27.13 17.70
N LYS A 67 -7.59 27.72 18.58
CA LYS A 67 -8.02 27.07 19.83
C LYS A 67 -8.88 25.83 19.56
N LEU A 68 -9.75 25.89 18.55
CA LEU A 68 -10.59 24.77 18.19
C LEU A 68 -9.74 23.62 17.64
N ILE A 69 -8.78 23.91 16.76
CA ILE A 69 -7.81 22.92 16.27
C ILE A 69 -7.01 22.30 17.42
N GLU A 70 -6.50 23.12 18.34
CA GLU A 70 -5.76 22.63 19.53
C GLU A 70 -6.64 21.70 20.38
N SER A 71 -7.89 22.08 20.67
CA SER A 71 -8.82 21.23 21.42
C SER A 71 -9.18 19.92 20.69
N THR A 72 -9.32 19.96 19.35
CA THR A 72 -9.59 18.75 18.56
C THR A 72 -8.39 17.82 18.53
N LYS A 73 -7.18 18.39 18.49
CA LYS A 73 -5.94 17.63 18.57
C LYS A 73 -5.77 16.99 19.94
N GLU A 74 -5.98 17.73 21.02
CA GLU A 74 -5.95 17.18 22.39
C GLU A 74 -7.00 16.09 22.59
N SER A 75 -8.22 16.28 22.08
CA SER A 75 -9.28 15.25 22.14
C SER A 75 -8.92 14.01 21.30
N PHE A 76 -8.24 14.17 20.17
CA PHE A 76 -7.77 13.06 19.35
C PHE A 76 -6.63 12.32 20.04
N ASP A 77 -5.61 13.05 20.51
CA ASP A 77 -4.44 12.50 21.19
C ASP A 77 -4.84 11.79 22.50
N THR A 78 -5.84 12.29 23.23
CA THR A 78 -6.38 11.60 24.42
C THR A 78 -7.18 10.34 24.08
N ALA A 79 -7.90 10.32 22.95
CA ALA A 79 -8.67 9.15 22.52
C ALA A 79 -7.79 8.06 21.90
N THR A 80 -6.77 8.44 21.12
CA THR A 80 -5.93 7.50 20.36
C THR A 80 -4.54 7.29 20.94
N GLY A 81 -4.07 8.17 21.83
CA GLY A 81 -2.71 8.11 22.37
C GLY A 81 -2.39 6.80 23.06
N HIS A 82 -3.33 6.22 23.83
CA HIS A 82 -3.09 4.94 24.49
C HIS A 82 -3.02 3.77 23.48
N GLU A 83 -3.98 3.69 22.56
CA GLU A 83 -4.06 2.61 21.57
C GLU A 83 -2.89 2.63 20.60
N THR A 84 -2.52 3.81 20.10
CA THR A 84 -1.40 3.96 19.15
C THR A 84 -0.06 3.63 19.80
N VAL A 85 0.13 4.01 21.06
CA VAL A 85 1.34 3.70 21.82
C VAL A 85 1.44 2.20 22.10
N GLU A 86 0.35 1.53 22.50
CA GLU A 86 0.36 0.06 22.69
C GLU A 86 0.62 -0.69 21.38
N LEU A 87 0.01 -0.27 20.27
CA LEU A 87 0.23 -0.87 18.94
C LEU A 87 1.70 -0.73 18.47
N LEU A 88 2.34 0.41 18.75
CA LEU A 88 3.74 0.65 18.37
C LEU A 88 4.74 -0.05 19.29
N TYR A 89 4.36 -0.36 20.54
CA TYR A 89 5.17 -1.18 21.45
C TYR A 89 5.02 -2.69 21.22
N ASP A 90 4.00 -3.12 20.47
CA ASP A 90 3.87 -4.53 20.10
C ASP A 90 5.05 -4.96 19.22
N ARG A 91 5.78 -5.96 19.69
CA ARG A 91 7.04 -6.40 19.09
C ARG A 91 6.83 -6.92 17.66
N GLU A 92 5.70 -7.55 17.40
CA GLU A 92 5.35 -8.05 16.07
C GLU A 92 5.16 -6.89 15.08
N VAL A 93 4.44 -5.84 15.50
CA VAL A 93 4.19 -4.64 14.70
C VAL A 93 5.48 -3.85 14.49
N ALA A 94 6.32 -3.72 15.53
CA ALA A 94 7.63 -3.08 15.43
C ALA A 94 8.55 -3.82 14.43
N SER A 95 8.59 -5.16 14.48
CA SER A 95 9.37 -5.94 13.49
C SER A 95 8.83 -5.81 12.06
N LEU A 96 7.51 -5.76 11.89
CA LEU A 96 6.88 -5.56 10.58
C LEU A 96 7.20 -4.17 10.01
N LEU A 97 7.23 -3.14 10.87
CA LEU A 97 7.61 -1.77 10.50
C LEU A 97 9.11 -1.63 10.18
N GLU A 98 9.99 -2.37 10.84
CA GLU A 98 11.42 -2.42 10.51
C GLU A 98 11.69 -3.12 9.17
N ASP A 99 10.95 -4.19 8.85
CA ASP A 99 11.12 -4.95 7.60
C ASP A 99 10.55 -4.24 6.36
N MET A 100 9.69 -3.23 6.54
CA MET A 100 9.17 -2.42 5.44
C MET A 100 10.29 -1.55 4.87
N PRO A 101 10.69 -1.73 3.60
CA PRO A 101 11.65 -0.85 2.95
C PRO A 101 10.95 0.47 2.58
N VAL A 102 10.61 1.26 3.59
CA VAL A 102 10.28 2.66 3.38
C VAL A 102 11.62 3.31 3.05
N LYS A 103 11.96 3.33 1.76
CA LYS A 103 12.94 4.29 1.26
C LYS A 103 12.42 5.62 1.79
N PRO A 104 13.10 6.27 2.76
CA PRO A 104 12.69 7.60 3.12
C PRO A 104 12.74 8.35 1.80
N GLU A 105 11.59 8.84 1.32
CA GLU A 105 11.64 9.79 0.23
C GLU A 105 12.61 10.85 0.73
N GLU A 106 13.79 10.91 0.09
CA GLU A 106 14.79 11.87 0.47
C GLU A 106 14.10 13.20 0.27
N LYS A 107 13.63 13.79 1.38
CA LYS A 107 12.95 15.06 1.37
C LYS A 107 13.99 16.01 0.83
N GLY A 108 13.90 16.26 -0.48
CA GLY A 108 14.91 16.99 -1.21
C GLY A 108 15.21 18.24 -0.42
N LEU A 109 16.49 18.50 -0.15
CA LEU A 109 16.95 19.55 0.76
C LEU A 109 16.19 20.84 0.45
N ASN A 110 15.13 21.11 1.22
CA ASN A 110 14.28 22.24 0.90
C ASN A 110 15.01 23.47 1.43
N ARG A 111 15.72 24.13 0.53
CA ARG A 111 16.61 25.26 0.82
C ARG A 111 15.93 26.29 1.72
N PHE A 112 14.63 26.54 1.51
CA PHE A 112 13.85 27.48 2.31
C PHE A 112 13.59 27.00 3.73
N PHE A 113 13.38 25.70 3.94
CA PHE A 113 13.20 25.11 5.25
C PHE A 113 14.48 25.20 6.08
N GLU A 114 15.62 24.81 5.51
CA GLU A 114 16.93 24.96 6.16
C GLU A 114 17.23 26.44 6.47
N ILE A 115 17.00 27.36 5.53
CA ILE A 115 17.16 28.81 5.77
C ILE A 115 16.30 29.29 6.93
N ARG A 116 15.05 28.85 7.02
CA ARG A 116 14.12 29.26 8.09
C ARG A 116 14.55 28.72 9.44
N GLN A 117 15.02 27.47 9.50
CA GLN A 117 15.56 26.87 10.71
C GLN A 117 16.85 27.59 11.16
N ASP A 118 17.75 27.87 10.23
CA ASP A 118 18.98 28.64 10.48
C ASP A 118 18.65 30.05 10.98
N SER A 119 17.63 30.71 10.41
CA SER A 119 17.19 32.05 10.83
C SER A 119 16.65 32.05 12.27
N ARG A 120 15.92 31.00 12.67
CA ARG A 120 15.46 30.85 14.06
C ARG A 120 16.61 30.59 15.02
N ALA A 121 17.55 29.73 14.62
CA ALA A 121 18.72 29.38 15.42
C ALA A 121 19.65 30.59 15.62
N THR A 122 19.90 31.38 14.57
CA THR A 122 20.72 32.59 14.62
C THR A 122 20.06 33.70 15.43
N ALA A 123 18.73 33.87 15.34
CA ALA A 123 17.99 34.80 16.19
C ALA A 123 18.04 34.40 17.68
N ALA A 124 17.95 33.11 18.00
CA ALA A 124 18.12 32.61 19.37
C ALA A 124 19.56 32.81 19.87
N LEU A 125 20.56 32.49 19.04
CA LEU A 125 21.98 32.70 19.33
C LEU A 125 22.30 34.17 19.58
N ARG A 126 21.74 35.09 18.78
CA ARG A 126 21.88 36.55 18.98
C ARG A 126 21.39 36.98 20.36
N LYS A 127 20.24 36.47 20.79
CA LYS A 127 19.67 36.76 22.13
C LYS A 127 20.55 36.19 23.24
N GLU A 128 20.96 34.92 23.14
CA GLU A 128 21.81 34.26 24.13
C GLU A 128 23.15 34.97 24.31
N ILE A 129 23.81 35.33 23.21
CA ILE A 129 25.10 36.02 23.26
C ILE A 129 24.94 37.42 23.83
N PHE A 130 23.88 38.15 23.45
CA PHE A 130 23.58 39.45 24.03
C PHE A 130 23.38 39.36 25.55
N TYR A 131 22.54 38.42 26.02
CA TYR A 131 22.29 38.25 27.46
C TYR A 131 23.54 37.85 28.23
N ARG A 132 24.36 36.94 27.70
CA ARG A 132 25.63 36.56 28.33
C ARG A 132 26.62 37.72 28.36
N ALA A 133 26.70 38.51 27.29
CA ALA A 133 27.56 39.69 27.24
C ALA A 133 27.10 40.78 28.23
N PHE A 134 25.80 41.00 28.35
CA PHE A 134 25.22 41.94 29.32
C PHE A 134 25.48 41.48 30.77
N GLN A 135 25.30 40.17 31.07
CA GLN A 135 25.63 39.60 32.37
C GLN A 135 27.12 39.69 32.72
N SER A 136 28.01 39.69 31.71
CA SER A 136 29.45 39.89 31.93
C SER A 136 29.84 41.35 32.23
N GLY A 137 28.87 42.27 32.32
CA GLY A 137 29.08 43.68 32.69
C GLY A 137 29.36 44.62 31.53
N LYS A 138 29.17 44.16 30.27
CA LYS A 138 29.39 45.01 29.09
C LYS A 138 28.23 46.00 28.93
N SER A 139 28.54 47.17 28.38
CA SER A 139 27.51 48.13 27.96
C SER A 139 26.54 47.47 26.99
N GLU A 140 25.28 47.93 26.97
CA GLU A 140 24.26 47.43 26.05
C GLU A 140 24.73 47.49 24.59
N GLU A 141 25.42 48.56 24.20
CA GLU A 141 25.96 48.75 22.85
C GLU A 141 27.07 47.74 22.53
N GLU A 142 27.99 47.51 23.47
CA GLU A 142 29.07 46.54 23.33
C GLU A 142 28.53 45.11 23.25
N ALA A 143 27.56 44.78 24.11
CA ALA A 143 26.88 43.48 24.09
C ALA A 143 26.17 43.22 22.76
N ARG A 144 25.55 44.26 22.17
CA ARG A 144 24.92 44.18 20.85
C ARG A 144 25.93 43.93 19.74
N LEU A 145 27.04 44.65 19.75
CA LEU A 145 28.10 44.53 18.75
C LEU A 145 28.72 43.12 18.76
N ILE A 146 28.99 42.57 19.96
CA ILE A 146 29.51 41.20 20.13
C ILE A 146 28.50 40.16 19.64
N ALA A 147 27.21 40.35 19.95
CA ALA A 147 26.16 39.46 19.48
C ALA A 147 26.03 39.51 17.95
N GLU A 148 26.11 40.68 17.33
CA GLU A 148 26.06 40.82 15.88
C GLU A 148 27.27 40.15 15.19
N GLU A 149 28.49 40.40 15.65
CA GLU A 149 29.70 39.83 15.05
C GLU A 149 29.74 38.29 15.17
N SER A 150 29.41 37.76 16.34
CA SER A 150 29.39 36.32 16.58
C SER A 150 28.32 35.59 15.76
N VAL A 151 27.13 36.18 15.62
CA VAL A 151 26.07 35.63 14.77
C VAL A 151 26.48 35.68 13.30
N SER A 152 27.10 36.76 12.83
CA SER A 152 27.57 36.87 11.43
C SER A 152 28.55 35.76 11.07
N ARG A 153 29.50 35.44 11.96
CA ARG A 153 30.46 34.33 11.74
C ARG A 153 29.75 32.96 11.76
N ALA A 154 28.72 32.79 12.59
CA ALA A 154 27.94 31.55 12.62
C ALA A 154 27.08 31.38 11.36
N GLU A 155 26.47 32.46 10.86
CA GLU A 155 25.69 32.49 9.63
C GLU A 155 26.54 32.09 8.41
N GLU A 156 27.77 32.60 8.30
CA GLU A 156 28.68 32.26 7.20
C GLU A 156 29.03 30.76 7.20
N LYS A 157 29.36 30.18 8.37
CA LYS A 157 29.62 28.73 8.49
C LYS A 157 28.40 27.88 8.12
N LEU A 158 27.20 28.30 8.52
CA LEU A 158 25.94 27.62 8.16
C LEU A 158 25.71 27.67 6.64
N ARG A 159 25.97 28.82 6.00
CA ARG A 159 25.85 28.95 4.54
C ARG A 159 26.82 28.02 3.80
N GLN A 160 28.10 27.98 4.19
CA GLN A 160 29.09 27.09 3.58
C GLN A 160 28.70 25.60 3.70
N ARG A 161 28.22 25.18 4.88
CA ARG A 161 27.73 23.81 5.09
C ARG A 161 26.57 23.47 4.17
N ARG A 162 25.65 24.40 3.95
CA ARG A 162 24.49 24.22 3.06
C ARG A 162 24.92 24.07 1.60
N GLU A 163 25.83 24.92 1.14
CA GLU A 163 26.36 24.86 -0.22
C GLU A 163 27.12 23.56 -0.48
N ALA A 164 27.90 23.07 0.50
CA ALA A 164 28.57 21.79 0.40
C ALA A 164 27.58 20.60 0.29
N LYS A 165 26.49 20.61 1.07
CA LYS A 165 25.42 19.60 0.96
C LYS A 165 24.73 19.62 -0.41
N LEU A 166 24.43 20.81 -0.93
CA LEU A 166 23.75 20.95 -2.23
C LEU A 166 24.64 20.45 -3.37
N LYS A 167 25.93 20.80 -3.37
CA LYS A 167 26.89 20.30 -4.37
C LYS A 167 27.00 18.77 -4.36
N GLY A 168 27.11 18.15 -3.18
CA GLY A 168 27.16 16.68 -3.08
C GLY A 168 25.90 15.99 -3.61
N ALA A 169 24.72 16.58 -3.37
CA ALA A 169 23.46 16.06 -3.89
C ALA A 169 23.30 16.23 -5.41
N GLU A 170 23.86 17.30 -5.99
CA GLU A 170 23.90 17.51 -7.45
C GLU A 170 24.82 16.48 -8.13
N GLU A 171 26.02 16.24 -7.58
CA GLU A 171 26.98 15.25 -8.08
C GLU A 171 26.40 13.82 -8.08
N GLU A 172 25.67 13.44 -7.02
CA GLU A 172 25.02 12.13 -6.92
C GLU A 172 23.90 11.96 -7.97
N ARG A 173 23.11 13.01 -8.23
CA ARG A 173 22.07 12.99 -9.26
C ARG A 173 22.65 12.84 -10.65
N GLU A 174 23.69 13.61 -10.97
CA GLU A 174 24.39 13.51 -12.26
C GLU A 174 24.99 12.11 -12.48
N PHE A 175 25.51 11.48 -11.42
CA PHE A 175 26.02 10.11 -11.49
C PHE A 175 24.90 9.09 -11.80
N ILE A 176 23.75 9.21 -11.12
CA ILE A 176 22.58 8.34 -11.37
C ILE A 176 22.05 8.52 -12.80
N GLU A 177 22.00 9.74 -13.32
CA GLU A 177 21.54 10.00 -14.69
C GLU A 177 22.49 9.41 -15.74
N LYS A 178 23.81 9.61 -15.60
CA LYS A 178 24.82 9.04 -16.50
C LYS A 178 24.75 7.51 -16.55
N THR A 179 24.64 6.86 -15.38
CA THR A 179 24.54 5.39 -15.32
C THR A 179 23.25 4.84 -15.93
N LYS A 180 22.16 5.60 -15.94
CA LYS A 180 20.93 5.23 -16.66
C LYS A 180 21.10 5.38 -18.17
N GLN A 181 21.65 6.51 -18.62
CA GLN A 181 21.93 6.75 -20.04
C GLN A 181 22.83 5.67 -20.63
N GLU A 182 23.92 5.33 -19.95
CA GLU A 182 24.82 4.24 -20.40
C GLU A 182 24.12 2.87 -20.49
N LYS A 183 23.10 2.60 -19.67
CA LYS A 183 22.32 1.36 -19.75
C LYS A 183 21.38 1.39 -20.95
N GLU A 184 20.67 2.49 -21.15
CA GLU A 184 19.77 2.69 -22.28
C GLU A 184 20.52 2.63 -23.63
N GLU A 185 21.73 3.21 -23.70
CA GLU A 185 22.61 3.12 -24.88
C GLU A 185 23.02 1.68 -25.18
N LYS A 186 23.50 0.94 -24.17
CA LYS A 186 23.86 -0.48 -24.31
C LYS A 186 22.66 -1.33 -24.78
N GLU A 187 21.48 -1.10 -24.20
CA GLU A 187 20.25 -1.77 -24.61
C GLU A 187 19.88 -1.44 -26.08
N GLY A 188 20.08 -0.20 -26.51
CA GLY A 188 19.91 0.23 -27.90
C GLY A 188 20.87 -0.45 -28.88
N GLU A 189 22.15 -0.59 -28.52
CA GLU A 189 23.15 -1.32 -29.33
C GLU A 189 22.77 -2.79 -29.51
N PHE A 190 22.32 -3.45 -28.43
CA PHE A 190 21.83 -4.84 -28.51
C PHE A 190 20.60 -4.97 -29.40
N PHE A 191 19.69 -4.00 -29.36
CA PHE A 191 18.51 -3.99 -30.22
C PHE A 191 18.90 -3.87 -31.71
N GLN A 192 19.84 -2.98 -32.04
CA GLN A 192 20.34 -2.83 -33.41
C GLN A 192 21.02 -4.10 -33.92
N MET A 193 21.87 -4.72 -33.10
CA MET A 193 22.53 -5.98 -33.43
C MET A 193 21.52 -7.11 -33.70
N ALA A 194 20.47 -7.20 -32.88
CA ALA A 194 19.40 -8.17 -33.07
C ALA A 194 18.62 -7.92 -34.36
N TYR A 195 18.33 -6.65 -34.68
CA TYR A 195 17.64 -6.26 -35.91
C TYR A 195 18.44 -6.67 -37.17
N GLU A 196 19.72 -6.33 -37.22
CA GLU A 196 20.60 -6.73 -38.33
C GLU A 196 20.72 -8.26 -38.48
N TRP A 197 20.79 -8.98 -37.36
CA TRP A 197 20.84 -10.44 -37.36
C TRP A 197 19.54 -11.04 -37.91
N MET A 198 18.39 -10.49 -37.54
CA MET A 198 17.10 -10.92 -38.09
C MET A 198 16.99 -10.61 -39.58
N GLU A 199 17.40 -9.42 -40.01
CA GLU A 199 17.37 -9.01 -41.42
C GLU A 199 18.19 -9.99 -42.29
N LYS A 200 19.40 -10.32 -41.85
CA LYS A 200 20.30 -11.24 -42.55
C LYS A 200 19.81 -12.68 -42.57
N ASN A 201 19.17 -13.19 -41.51
CA ASN A 201 18.81 -14.61 -41.41
C ASN A 201 17.36 -14.94 -41.83
N LEU A 202 16.41 -14.01 -41.70
CA LEU A 202 15.01 -14.24 -42.11
C LEU A 202 14.75 -13.82 -43.56
N TYR A 203 15.37 -12.74 -44.04
CA TYR A 203 15.05 -12.15 -45.34
C TYR A 203 16.12 -12.36 -46.41
N SER A 204 17.26 -13.00 -46.09
CA SER A 204 18.09 -13.57 -47.16
C SER A 204 17.23 -14.60 -47.90
N GLU A 205 16.97 -14.36 -49.18
CA GLU A 205 16.24 -15.27 -50.06
C GLU A 205 16.84 -16.68 -49.90
N GLN A 206 16.17 -17.54 -49.14
CA GLN A 206 16.47 -18.95 -49.13
C GLN A 206 16.06 -19.46 -50.51
N SER A 207 16.97 -19.37 -51.47
CA SER A 207 16.84 -20.07 -52.73
C SER A 207 16.60 -21.53 -52.37
N ALA A 208 15.48 -22.08 -52.84
CA ALA A 208 15.00 -23.41 -52.42
C ALA A 208 16.03 -24.55 -52.63
N GLY A 209 17.13 -24.29 -53.35
CA GLY A 209 18.25 -25.20 -53.53
C GLY A 209 19.23 -25.31 -52.34
N ASP A 210 19.31 -24.31 -51.46
CA ASP A 210 20.36 -24.28 -50.41
C ASP A 210 20.02 -25.12 -49.18
N LEU A 211 18.75 -25.44 -48.93
CA LEU A 211 18.34 -26.26 -47.78
C LEU A 211 18.91 -27.69 -47.80
N SER A 212 19.26 -28.22 -48.97
CA SER A 212 19.85 -29.57 -49.08
C SER A 212 21.34 -29.60 -48.77
N SER A 213 22.06 -28.48 -48.93
CA SER A 213 23.53 -28.44 -48.81
C SER A 213 24.05 -28.27 -47.38
N ASN A 214 23.17 -27.84 -46.46
CA ASN A 214 23.52 -27.58 -45.06
C ASN A 214 23.20 -28.73 -44.10
N LEU A 215 22.75 -29.89 -44.60
CA LEU A 215 22.71 -31.09 -43.79
C LEU A 215 24.16 -31.52 -43.53
N PRO A 216 24.58 -31.72 -42.27
CA PRO A 216 25.92 -32.22 -41.98
C PRO A 216 26.14 -33.51 -42.76
N ASP A 217 27.27 -33.61 -43.47
CA ASP A 217 27.65 -34.86 -44.13
C ASP A 217 27.55 -36.00 -43.12
N VAL A 218 26.78 -37.03 -43.47
CA VAL A 218 26.63 -38.22 -42.64
C VAL A 218 28.00 -38.88 -42.57
N VAL A 219 28.71 -38.65 -41.47
CA VAL A 219 30.00 -39.29 -41.22
C VAL A 219 29.75 -40.77 -40.98
N GLU A 220 30.07 -41.61 -41.97
CA GLU A 220 30.05 -43.06 -41.80
C GLU A 220 31.09 -43.46 -40.74
N VAL A 221 30.60 -44.07 -39.66
CA VAL A 221 31.47 -44.51 -38.56
C VAL A 221 32.27 -45.73 -39.04
N ASP A 222 33.58 -45.58 -39.16
CA ASP A 222 34.46 -46.68 -39.54
C ASP A 222 34.44 -47.78 -38.46
N PRO A 223 33.91 -48.98 -38.75
CA PRO A 223 33.80 -50.07 -37.79
C PRO A 223 35.16 -50.66 -37.38
N SER A 224 36.24 -50.27 -38.06
CA SER A 224 37.61 -50.71 -37.78
C SER A 224 38.22 -49.99 -36.57
N VAL A 225 37.64 -48.85 -36.15
CA VAL A 225 38.13 -48.06 -35.02
C VAL A 225 37.78 -48.76 -33.72
N LEU A 226 38.81 -49.14 -32.94
CA LEU A 226 38.64 -49.73 -31.62
C LEU A 226 37.83 -48.81 -30.72
N ASN A 227 36.74 -49.33 -30.16
CA ASN A 227 35.91 -48.61 -29.20
C ASN A 227 36.79 -48.10 -28.03
N ILE A 228 36.81 -46.78 -27.81
CA ILE A 228 37.57 -46.12 -26.75
C ILE A 228 37.21 -46.63 -25.35
N PHE A 229 35.97 -47.11 -25.17
CA PHE A 229 35.50 -47.68 -23.91
C PHE A 229 35.80 -49.18 -23.76
N GLY A 230 36.25 -49.85 -24.82
CA GLY A 230 36.46 -51.31 -24.86
C GLY A 230 37.71 -51.82 -24.12
N LYS A 231 38.55 -50.94 -23.57
CA LYS A 231 39.77 -51.31 -22.83
C LYS A 231 39.63 -51.01 -21.33
N PRO A 232 38.96 -51.87 -20.54
CA PRO A 232 38.75 -51.65 -19.11
C PRO A 232 40.06 -51.63 -18.31
N SER A 233 41.14 -52.22 -18.83
CA SER A 233 42.44 -52.32 -18.15
C SER A 233 43.19 -50.98 -17.98
N LYS A 234 42.78 -49.92 -18.67
CA LYS A 234 43.39 -48.58 -18.56
C LYS A 234 42.52 -47.57 -17.81
N GLN A 235 41.41 -48.00 -17.21
CA GLN A 235 40.56 -47.13 -16.42
C GLN A 235 41.21 -46.81 -15.06
N LEU A 236 40.88 -45.65 -14.50
CA LEU A 236 41.53 -45.13 -13.29
C LEU A 236 41.18 -45.90 -12.00
N ASP A 237 40.13 -46.74 -12.01
CA ASP A 237 39.70 -47.63 -10.90
C ASP A 237 39.67 -47.01 -9.48
N VAL A 238 39.55 -45.68 -9.39
CA VAL A 238 39.51 -44.94 -8.12
C VAL A 238 38.14 -45.10 -7.44
N PHE A 239 37.07 -45.15 -8.22
CA PHE A 239 35.68 -45.18 -7.73
C PHE A 239 35.08 -46.57 -7.92
N LYS A 240 35.08 -47.39 -6.86
CA LYS A 240 34.64 -48.79 -6.92
C LYS A 240 33.13 -48.95 -6.74
N ASP A 241 32.52 -48.15 -5.88
CA ASP A 241 31.11 -48.28 -5.48
C ASP A 241 30.31 -46.99 -5.67
N ALA A 242 29.80 -46.77 -6.89
CA ALA A 242 28.96 -45.60 -7.22
C ALA A 242 27.71 -45.44 -6.33
N LYS A 243 27.16 -46.54 -5.81
CA LYS A 243 25.94 -46.55 -4.98
C LYS A 243 26.16 -46.08 -3.55
N SER A 244 27.42 -46.01 -3.10
CA SER A 244 27.76 -45.60 -1.73
C SER A 244 27.74 -44.08 -1.51
N TYR A 245 27.79 -43.31 -2.60
CA TYR A 245 27.90 -41.86 -2.54
C TYR A 245 26.52 -41.21 -2.35
N LYS A 246 26.34 -40.51 -1.22
CA LYS A 246 25.19 -39.63 -1.00
C LYS A 246 25.51 -38.24 -1.54
N VAL A 247 24.60 -37.66 -2.30
CA VAL A 247 24.71 -36.27 -2.78
C VAL A 247 24.44 -35.34 -1.59
N ASN A 248 25.51 -34.77 -1.03
CA ASN A 248 25.43 -33.72 -0.03
C ASN A 248 25.73 -32.38 -0.72
N SER A 249 24.69 -31.63 -1.05
CA SER A 249 24.80 -30.29 -1.63
C SER A 249 23.81 -29.37 -0.94
N LEU A 250 24.23 -28.11 -0.74
CA LEU A 250 23.34 -27.09 -0.20
C LEU A 250 22.21 -26.85 -1.19
N ASP A 251 20.98 -26.71 -0.67
CA ASP A 251 19.78 -26.50 -1.47
C ASP A 251 19.92 -25.30 -2.43
N PHE A 252 20.63 -24.25 -2.02
CA PHE A 252 20.93 -23.09 -2.85
C PHE A 252 21.71 -23.46 -4.12
N TRP A 253 22.84 -24.18 -3.99
CA TRP A 253 23.67 -24.56 -5.13
C TRP A 253 22.95 -25.55 -6.03
N ASN A 254 22.19 -26.49 -5.46
CA ASN A 254 21.35 -27.40 -6.24
C ASN A 254 20.33 -26.64 -7.10
N LYS A 255 19.63 -25.67 -6.51
CA LYS A 255 18.68 -24.82 -7.25
C LYS A 255 19.38 -24.02 -8.35
N TRP A 256 20.60 -23.54 -8.10
CA TRP A 256 21.38 -22.80 -9.08
C TRP A 256 21.84 -23.68 -10.25
N ASP A 257 22.32 -24.88 -9.95
CA ASP A 257 22.73 -25.87 -10.96
C ASP A 257 21.53 -26.36 -11.78
N LEU A 258 20.39 -26.61 -11.13
CA LEU A 258 19.13 -26.93 -11.81
C LEU A 258 18.69 -25.78 -12.72
N ARG A 259 18.71 -24.54 -12.23
CA ARG A 259 18.36 -23.37 -13.03
C ARG A 259 19.31 -23.18 -14.21
N LYS A 260 20.61 -23.40 -14.02
CA LYS A 260 21.60 -23.36 -15.09
C LYS A 260 21.34 -24.46 -16.12
N ALA A 261 21.04 -25.68 -15.68
CA ALA A 261 20.67 -26.79 -16.55
C ALA A 261 19.36 -26.50 -17.30
N GLU A 262 18.37 -25.89 -16.65
CA GLU A 262 17.13 -25.42 -17.29
C GLU A 262 17.42 -24.39 -18.38
N ILE A 263 18.26 -23.38 -18.12
CA ILE A 263 18.61 -22.36 -19.12
C ILE A 263 19.39 -22.95 -20.29
N ILE A 264 20.23 -23.96 -20.06
CA ILE A 264 21.01 -24.62 -21.12
C ILE A 264 20.11 -25.56 -21.96
N ASN A 265 19.19 -26.28 -21.30
CA ASN A 265 18.32 -27.26 -21.96
C ASN A 265 17.09 -26.61 -22.62
N GLN A 266 16.51 -25.59 -22.01
CA GLN A 266 15.46 -24.78 -22.61
C GLN A 266 16.11 -23.88 -23.65
N GLY A 267 15.47 -23.73 -24.82
CA GLY A 267 15.90 -22.72 -25.78
C GLY A 267 15.84 -21.33 -25.15
N MET A 268 16.57 -20.36 -25.72
CA MET A 268 16.44 -18.94 -25.38
C MET A 268 15.10 -18.37 -25.88
N GLY A 269 13.98 -18.99 -25.47
CA GLY A 269 12.63 -18.71 -25.92
C GLY A 269 11.95 -19.90 -26.64
N PRO A 270 10.63 -19.79 -26.90
CA PRO A 270 9.84 -20.83 -27.56
C PRO A 270 10.23 -20.98 -29.03
N ARG A 271 10.41 -22.23 -29.48
CA ARG A 271 10.75 -22.56 -30.88
C ARG A 271 9.53 -22.55 -31.81
N ASN A 272 8.34 -22.74 -31.24
CA ASN A 272 7.08 -22.84 -31.97
C ASN A 272 5.94 -22.19 -31.17
N ILE A 273 4.86 -21.82 -31.85
CA ILE A 273 3.64 -21.24 -31.26
C ILE A 273 2.99 -22.16 -30.21
N ILE A 274 3.06 -23.48 -30.39
CA ILE A 274 2.53 -24.43 -29.40
C ILE A 274 3.32 -24.35 -28.08
N GLU A 275 4.63 -24.24 -28.16
CA GLU A 275 5.49 -24.06 -26.98
C GLU A 275 5.20 -22.72 -26.30
N GLN A 276 5.04 -21.66 -27.10
CA GLN A 276 4.63 -20.35 -26.59
C GLN A 276 3.27 -20.40 -25.87
N HIS A 277 2.30 -21.13 -26.42
CA HIS A 277 1.00 -21.32 -25.77
C HIS A 277 1.12 -22.11 -24.46
N ILE A 278 1.96 -23.15 -24.41
CA ILE A 278 2.26 -23.89 -23.18
C ILE A 278 2.88 -22.94 -22.14
N GLU A 279 3.85 -22.13 -22.54
CA GLU A 279 4.50 -21.16 -21.66
C GLU A 279 3.50 -20.13 -21.14
N TRP A 280 2.67 -19.57 -22.01
CA TRP A 280 1.60 -18.64 -21.63
C TRP A 280 0.54 -19.28 -20.73
N THR A 281 0.25 -20.56 -20.90
CA THR A 281 -0.68 -21.30 -20.03
C THR A 281 -0.06 -21.48 -18.65
N LYS A 282 1.23 -21.83 -18.55
CA LYS A 282 1.98 -21.89 -17.28
C LYS A 282 2.08 -20.52 -16.59
N GLN A 283 2.27 -19.46 -17.36
CA GLN A 283 2.27 -18.07 -16.91
C GLN A 283 0.86 -17.52 -16.60
N LYS A 284 -0.21 -18.31 -16.81
CA LYS A 284 -1.62 -17.89 -16.68
C LYS A 284 -2.04 -16.71 -17.56
N LYS A 285 -1.33 -16.46 -18.67
CA LYS A 285 -1.72 -15.49 -19.71
C LYS A 285 -2.80 -16.04 -20.64
N LEU A 286 -2.77 -17.36 -20.86
CA LEU A 286 -3.76 -18.08 -21.67
C LEU A 286 -4.70 -18.88 -20.75
N TRP A 287 -5.98 -18.97 -21.11
CA TRP A 287 -6.95 -19.77 -20.37
C TRP A 287 -6.64 -21.27 -20.48
N PRO A 288 -6.81 -22.04 -19.40
CA PRO A 288 -6.68 -23.48 -19.45
C PRO A 288 -7.86 -24.10 -20.22
N TYR A 289 -7.58 -25.19 -20.94
CA TYR A 289 -8.57 -25.96 -21.67
C TYR A 289 -8.80 -27.33 -21.00
N PRO A 290 -10.05 -27.86 -20.99
CA PRO A 290 -11.28 -27.25 -21.52
C PRO A 290 -11.74 -26.01 -20.73
N ILE A 291 -12.40 -25.07 -21.41
CA ILE A 291 -12.84 -23.79 -20.80
C ILE A 291 -13.80 -24.09 -19.64
N ASN A 292 -13.40 -23.65 -18.44
CA ASN A 292 -14.25 -23.65 -17.25
C ASN A 292 -14.62 -22.21 -16.89
N ASN A 293 -15.91 -21.87 -16.95
CA ASN A 293 -16.40 -20.53 -16.61
C ASN A 293 -16.25 -20.20 -15.12
N GLU A 294 -16.06 -21.21 -14.28
CA GLU A 294 -15.81 -21.08 -12.84
C GLU A 294 -14.31 -21.14 -12.51
N TYR A 295 -13.43 -21.05 -13.52
CA TYR A 295 -11.99 -20.97 -13.31
C TYR A 295 -11.65 -19.72 -12.50
N GLU A 296 -10.87 -19.90 -11.43
CA GLU A 296 -10.48 -18.82 -10.50
C GLU A 296 -11.68 -18.10 -9.83
N LEU A 297 -12.77 -18.84 -9.54
CA LEU A 297 -13.90 -18.34 -8.73
C LEU A 297 -13.49 -17.84 -7.32
N GLY A 298 -12.27 -18.15 -6.87
CA GLY A 298 -11.71 -17.70 -5.60
C GLY A 298 -12.13 -18.59 -4.43
N GLU A 299 -12.30 -18.01 -3.25
CA GLU A 299 -12.61 -18.75 -2.02
C GLU A 299 -14.00 -19.40 -2.03
N GLU A 300 -14.94 -18.84 -2.79
CA GLU A 300 -16.32 -19.35 -2.88
C GLU A 300 -16.40 -20.73 -3.54
N SER A 301 -15.38 -21.17 -4.29
CA SER A 301 -15.36 -22.54 -4.85
C SER A 301 -15.35 -23.63 -3.77
N ASN A 302 -14.86 -23.29 -2.57
CA ASN A 302 -14.76 -24.21 -1.44
C ASN A 302 -15.98 -24.14 -0.52
N VAL A 303 -16.91 -23.21 -0.76
CA VAL A 303 -18.09 -23.01 0.08
C VAL A 303 -19.19 -24.00 -0.31
N GLY A 304 -19.68 -24.75 0.67
CA GLY A 304 -20.78 -25.69 0.44
C GLY A 304 -22.11 -24.98 0.16
N PHE A 305 -22.96 -25.60 -0.67
CA PHE A 305 -24.29 -25.04 -1.01
C PHE A 305 -25.15 -24.74 0.24
N TYR A 306 -24.99 -25.54 1.30
CA TYR A 306 -25.76 -25.41 2.54
C TYR A 306 -25.53 -24.06 3.24
N ASP A 307 -24.37 -23.42 3.05
CA ASP A 307 -24.07 -22.10 3.61
C ASP A 307 -24.80 -20.98 2.87
N HIS A 308 -25.16 -21.18 1.59
CA HIS A 308 -25.97 -20.23 0.83
C HIS A 308 -27.47 -20.44 1.04
N ILE A 309 -27.91 -21.68 1.27
CA ILE A 309 -29.33 -22.04 1.37
C ILE A 309 -29.84 -21.95 2.83
N PHE A 310 -29.15 -22.54 3.79
CA PHE A 310 -29.62 -22.70 5.17
C PHE A 310 -29.16 -21.57 6.11
N LEU A 311 -29.56 -20.35 5.77
CA LEU A 311 -29.15 -19.13 6.48
C LEU A 311 -29.73 -18.99 7.90
N GLN A 312 -30.81 -19.72 8.21
CA GLN A 312 -31.48 -19.67 9.52
C GLN A 312 -30.55 -20.01 10.69
N ARG A 313 -29.52 -20.86 10.46
CA ARG A 313 -28.53 -21.21 11.47
C ARG A 313 -27.80 -19.98 12.02
N HIS A 314 -27.55 -18.96 11.19
CA HIS A 314 -26.84 -17.75 11.60
C HIS A 314 -27.70 -16.82 12.47
N LEU A 315 -29.03 -16.87 12.33
CA LEU A 315 -29.95 -16.07 13.12
C LEU A 315 -30.02 -16.50 14.59
N SER A 316 -29.65 -17.75 14.90
CA SER A 316 -29.66 -18.28 16.27
C SER A 316 -28.78 -17.52 17.26
N LYS A 317 -27.79 -16.76 16.77
CA LYS A 317 -26.92 -15.91 17.59
C LYS A 317 -27.64 -14.67 18.14
N TYR A 318 -28.74 -14.27 17.53
CA TYR A 318 -29.48 -13.05 17.88
C TYR A 318 -30.79 -13.41 18.59
N ASN A 319 -31.13 -12.65 19.63
CA ASN A 319 -32.39 -12.79 20.38
C ASN A 319 -33.56 -12.18 19.59
N LEU A 320 -33.90 -12.80 18.46
CA LEU A 320 -35.04 -12.43 17.62
C LEU A 320 -36.30 -13.19 18.07
N PRO A 321 -37.50 -12.57 18.04
CA PRO A 321 -38.75 -13.27 18.32
C PRO A 321 -38.96 -14.44 17.35
N LYS A 322 -39.33 -15.63 17.86
CA LYS A 322 -39.65 -16.80 17.03
C LYS A 322 -41.01 -16.70 16.32
N THR A 323 -41.89 -15.84 16.83
CA THR A 323 -43.23 -15.61 16.32
C THR A 323 -43.48 -14.11 16.16
N GLY A 324 -44.38 -13.76 15.23
CA GLY A 324 -44.76 -12.38 14.95
C GLY A 324 -44.18 -11.82 13.65
N PRO A 325 -44.40 -10.52 13.37
CA PRO A 325 -44.09 -9.91 12.08
C PRO A 325 -42.58 -9.86 11.77
N ILE A 326 -41.74 -9.73 12.80
CA ILE A 326 -40.28 -9.72 12.65
C ILE A 326 -39.78 -11.10 12.20
N ALA A 327 -40.32 -12.19 12.77
CA ALA A 327 -39.95 -13.54 12.37
C ALA A 327 -40.28 -13.78 10.89
N HIS A 328 -41.50 -13.41 10.48
CA HIS A 328 -41.94 -13.54 9.10
C HIS A 328 -41.11 -12.69 8.12
N PHE A 329 -40.77 -11.46 8.52
CA PHE A 329 -39.86 -10.61 7.74
C PHE A 329 -38.48 -11.25 7.57
N MET A 330 -37.90 -11.79 8.65
CA MET A 330 -36.58 -12.43 8.60
C MET A 330 -36.60 -13.72 7.78
N GLU A 331 -37.69 -14.48 7.78
CA GLU A 331 -37.88 -15.63 6.89
C GLU A 331 -37.82 -15.19 5.42
N LEU A 332 -38.56 -14.12 5.05
CA LEU A 332 -38.53 -13.57 3.70
C LEU A 332 -37.13 -13.08 3.30
N VAL A 333 -36.40 -12.45 4.23
CA VAL A 333 -35.00 -12.05 4.01
C VAL A 333 -34.13 -13.28 3.75
N CYS A 334 -34.24 -14.34 4.56
CA CYS A 334 -33.48 -15.58 4.34
C CYS A 334 -33.82 -16.23 3.00
N VAL A 335 -35.09 -16.26 2.59
CA VAL A 335 -35.52 -16.81 1.29
C VAL A 335 -35.02 -15.94 0.12
N GLY A 336 -35.01 -14.63 0.27
CA GLY A 336 -34.45 -13.72 -0.73
C GLY A 336 -32.94 -13.88 -0.88
N LEU A 337 -32.23 -13.99 0.25
CA LEU A 337 -30.78 -14.21 0.27
C LEU A 337 -30.39 -15.59 -0.26
N SER A 338 -31.19 -16.63 0.00
CA SER A 338 -30.86 -17.99 -0.47
C SER A 338 -30.96 -18.12 -1.99
N LYS A 339 -31.89 -17.40 -2.63
CA LYS A 339 -32.06 -17.37 -4.09
C LYS A 339 -31.03 -16.50 -4.82
N ASN A 340 -30.20 -15.75 -4.10
CA ASN A 340 -29.21 -14.86 -4.70
C ASN A 340 -27.88 -15.60 -4.96
N SER A 341 -27.53 -15.84 -6.22
CA SER A 341 -26.26 -16.42 -6.66
C SER A 341 -25.13 -15.40 -6.85
N TYR A 342 -25.44 -14.10 -6.92
CA TYR A 342 -24.46 -13.03 -7.13
C TYR A 342 -23.79 -12.56 -5.84
N MET A 343 -24.03 -13.25 -4.73
CA MET A 343 -23.59 -12.82 -3.42
C MET A 343 -22.90 -13.95 -2.65
N THR A 344 -21.72 -13.63 -2.13
CA THR A 344 -20.89 -14.53 -1.32
C THR A 344 -21.59 -14.95 -0.04
N ALA A 345 -21.26 -16.14 0.48
CA ALA A 345 -21.80 -16.59 1.76
C ALA A 345 -21.44 -15.63 2.90
N ALA A 346 -20.23 -15.07 2.88
CA ALA A 346 -19.78 -14.07 3.85
C ALA A 346 -20.67 -12.81 3.83
N LYS A 347 -20.97 -12.27 2.65
CA LYS A 347 -21.82 -11.09 2.52
C LYS A 347 -23.26 -11.36 2.95
N LYS A 348 -23.81 -12.54 2.64
CA LYS A 348 -25.12 -12.97 3.17
C LYS A 348 -25.14 -12.97 4.70
N ARG A 349 -24.06 -13.43 5.35
CA ARG A 349 -23.93 -13.39 6.82
C ARG A 349 -23.88 -11.96 7.35
N GLU A 350 -23.13 -11.07 6.70
CA GLU A 350 -23.07 -9.65 7.08
C GLU A 350 -24.44 -8.97 7.03
N HIS A 351 -25.24 -9.25 6.00
CA HIS A 351 -26.62 -8.76 5.92
C HIS A 351 -27.47 -9.24 7.11
N LEU A 352 -27.36 -10.51 7.48
CA LEU A 352 -28.09 -11.08 8.62
C LEU A 352 -27.61 -10.48 9.95
N ASP A 353 -26.30 -10.26 10.09
CA ASP A 353 -25.71 -9.61 11.26
C ASP A 353 -26.19 -8.16 11.40
N TRP A 354 -26.34 -7.45 10.29
CA TRP A 354 -26.92 -6.12 10.29
C TRP A 354 -28.37 -6.13 10.77
N PHE A 355 -29.21 -7.06 10.30
CA PHE A 355 -30.58 -7.18 10.79
C PHE A 355 -30.65 -7.58 12.27
N GLY A 356 -29.78 -8.48 12.71
CA GLY A 356 -29.66 -8.88 14.11
C GLY A 356 -29.35 -7.69 15.03
N LYS A 357 -28.42 -6.82 14.62
CA LYS A 357 -28.10 -5.55 15.31
C LYS A 357 -29.17 -4.48 15.13
N PHE A 358 -29.87 -4.46 14.00
CA PHE A 358 -30.90 -3.47 13.73
C PHE A 358 -32.09 -3.70 14.65
N PHE A 359 -32.54 -4.93 14.83
CA PHE A 359 -33.66 -5.28 15.70
C PHE A 359 -33.25 -5.35 17.19
N ASP A 360 -32.77 -4.23 17.73
CA ASP A 360 -32.57 -4.03 19.17
C ASP A 360 -33.88 -4.27 19.94
N SER A 361 -33.77 -4.63 21.23
CA SER A 361 -34.93 -4.82 22.14
C SER A 361 -35.96 -3.68 22.06
N LYS A 362 -35.50 -2.42 22.05
CA LYS A 362 -36.36 -1.23 21.91
C LYS A 362 -37.17 -1.21 20.61
N ARG A 363 -36.58 -1.67 19.51
CA ARG A 363 -37.28 -1.75 18.21
C ARG A 363 -38.27 -2.90 18.20
N GLN A 364 -37.89 -4.04 18.76
CA GLN A 364 -38.79 -5.19 18.89
C GLN A 364 -40.06 -4.81 19.66
N GLU A 365 -39.93 -4.13 20.79
CA GLU A 365 -41.09 -3.61 21.56
C GLU A 365 -41.93 -2.61 20.78
N THR A 366 -41.28 -1.68 20.07
CA THR A 366 -41.99 -0.69 19.25
C THR A 366 -42.81 -1.35 18.15
N ILE A 367 -42.23 -2.33 17.46
CA ILE A 367 -42.89 -3.09 16.39
C ILE A 367 -44.03 -3.93 16.96
N LYS A 368 -43.83 -4.55 18.13
CA LYS A 368 -44.89 -5.31 18.80
C LYS A 368 -46.11 -4.44 19.11
N ARG A 369 -45.90 -3.25 19.68
CA ARG A 369 -46.98 -2.28 19.95
C ARG A 369 -47.69 -1.79 18.69
N LEU A 370 -46.94 -1.59 17.60
CA LEU A 370 -47.52 -1.18 16.31
C LEU A 370 -48.38 -2.29 15.72
N HIS A 371 -47.92 -3.53 15.80
CA HIS A 371 -48.65 -4.69 15.30
C HIS A 371 -49.94 -4.95 16.10
N GLU A 372 -49.91 -4.80 17.42
CA GLU A 372 -51.11 -4.88 18.27
C GLU A 372 -52.16 -3.83 17.85
N LYS A 373 -51.74 -2.57 17.64
CA LYS A 373 -52.63 -1.51 17.15
C LYS A 373 -53.21 -1.78 15.77
N GLU A 374 -52.42 -2.37 14.88
CA GLU A 374 -52.85 -2.74 13.53
C GLU A 374 -53.90 -3.86 13.58
N GLN A 375 -53.72 -4.86 14.46
CA GLN A 375 -54.71 -5.91 14.70
C GLN A 375 -56.01 -5.35 15.28
N GLU A 376 -55.94 -4.43 16.24
CA GLU A 376 -57.11 -3.73 16.79
C GLU A 376 -57.84 -2.92 15.71
N ALA A 377 -57.10 -2.19 14.86
CA ALA A 377 -57.68 -1.41 13.77
C ALA A 377 -58.35 -2.30 12.71
N ALA A 378 -57.72 -3.43 12.34
CA ALA A 378 -58.29 -4.40 11.42
C ALA A 378 -59.57 -5.03 11.98
N ALA A 379 -59.59 -5.37 13.28
CA ALA A 379 -60.76 -5.90 13.95
C ALA A 379 -61.93 -4.90 14.02
N ASN A 380 -61.64 -3.59 14.14
CA ASN A 380 -62.65 -2.53 14.13
C ASN A 380 -63.15 -2.14 12.73
N SER A 381 -62.46 -2.57 11.66
CA SER A 381 -62.81 -2.24 10.27
C SER A 381 -63.75 -3.25 9.61
N VAL A 382 -63.99 -4.38 10.28
CA VAL A 382 -65.00 -5.40 9.95
C VAL A 382 -66.26 -5.10 10.74
#